data_AF-A0A0G2EJH6-F1
#
_entry.id   AF-A0A0G2EJH6-F1
#
_cell.length_a   1.000
_cell.length_b   1.000
_cell.length_c   1.000
_cell.angle_alpha   90.00
_cell.angle_beta   90.00
_cell.angle_gamma   90.00
#
_symmetry.space_group_name_H-M   'P 1'
#
loop_
_entity.id
_entity.type
_entity.pdbx_description
1 polymer ?
#
loop_
_entity_poly.entity_id
_entity_poly.type
_entity_poly.pdbx_seq_one_letter_code
_entity_poly.pdbx_strand_id
1 'polypeptide(L)'
;MVKIEPFQEEPQLLDTHLRYVVPQLVDAYLEYLLQSTGTPIKSKAVPLPLAVSRVLYILCKVRGQKVIVGFLNNEPRYLEPILDHFEKGLGGEFLVWEEKFVALLWLSHLMLAPFDLASISSGQPAATAHQRTGITLPDNLPGVVNRIIPICIDHLKCATRERDAAAGLLVRLSLRPDMRKVGLLESLVKWALSFFSNTTESVSDIHTCLGVLTFLSGLVASANKDELGDFLMDIYKACDFIVNQGNLEFVKSSAVARKLVIKTFRHIVTHYLQSDSPEDSSAVLEEVIDFLLQTVGDGDSPVRYAASKALSVITMKLEPELGAEVIEAILGCLNEDAA
;
A
#
# COMPACT_ATOMS: atom_id res chain seq x y z
N MET A 1 9.33 26.44 -0.59
CA MET A 1 9.24 25.22 -1.43
C MET A 1 8.03 25.18 -2.38
N VAL A 2 7.14 26.18 -2.36
CA VAL A 2 6.01 26.33 -3.31
C VAL A 2 6.41 26.41 -4.80
N LYS A 3 7.70 26.64 -5.10
CA LYS A 3 8.18 26.86 -6.48
C LYS A 3 8.21 25.61 -7.37
N ILE A 4 8.15 24.40 -6.82
CA ILE A 4 8.25 23.15 -7.60
C ILE A 4 6.87 22.53 -7.87
N GLU A 5 5.86 22.84 -7.05
CA GLU A 5 4.51 22.31 -7.23
C GLU A 5 3.87 22.63 -8.59
N PRO A 6 4.12 23.79 -9.24
CA PRO A 6 3.61 24.06 -10.58
C PRO A 6 4.08 23.08 -11.66
N PHE A 7 5.19 22.36 -11.47
CA PHE A 7 5.68 21.36 -12.43
C PHE A 7 4.87 20.05 -12.40
N GLN A 8 3.74 19.96 -11.69
CA GLN A 8 2.87 18.79 -11.74
C GLN A 8 2.28 18.52 -13.13
N GLU A 9 2.16 19.54 -13.97
CA GLU A 9 1.67 19.41 -15.35
C GLU A 9 2.70 18.76 -16.28
N GLU A 10 3.99 19.10 -16.09
CA GLU A 10 5.12 18.56 -16.85
C GLU A 10 6.24 18.07 -15.90
N PRO A 11 6.00 17.00 -15.13
CA PRO A 11 6.92 16.58 -14.07
C PRO A 11 8.26 16.06 -14.60
N GLN A 12 8.32 15.62 -15.86
CA GLN A 12 9.52 15.10 -16.51
C GLN A 12 10.63 16.15 -16.64
N LEU A 13 10.30 17.45 -16.60
CA LEU A 13 11.29 18.53 -16.62
C LEU A 13 12.27 18.45 -15.44
N LEU A 14 11.86 17.82 -14.33
CA LEU A 14 12.70 17.64 -13.15
C LEU A 14 13.75 16.54 -13.32
N ASP A 15 13.59 15.59 -14.24
CA ASP A 15 14.39 14.36 -14.33
C ASP A 15 15.89 14.64 -14.48
N THR A 16 16.23 15.68 -15.24
CA THR A 16 17.61 16.08 -15.46
C THR A 16 18.30 16.58 -14.18
N HIS A 17 17.54 17.10 -13.21
CA HIS A 17 18.01 17.64 -11.95
C HIS A 17 17.96 16.63 -10.80
N LEU A 18 17.01 15.69 -10.81
CA LEU A 18 16.82 14.72 -9.72
C LEU A 18 18.09 13.89 -9.44
N ARG A 19 18.80 13.49 -10.50
CA ARG A 19 20.08 12.75 -10.39
C ARG A 19 21.20 13.48 -9.66
N TYR A 20 21.10 14.80 -9.49
CA TYR A 20 22.08 15.60 -8.75
C TYR A 20 21.56 16.00 -7.37
N VAL A 21 20.26 16.31 -7.26
CA VAL A 21 19.68 16.83 -6.02
C VAL A 21 19.33 15.71 -5.04
N VAL A 22 18.67 14.64 -5.49
CA VAL A 22 18.17 13.60 -4.57
C VAL A 22 19.31 12.84 -3.89
N PRO A 23 20.38 12.42 -4.59
CA PRO A 23 21.50 11.74 -3.94
C PRO A 23 22.14 12.57 -2.82
N GLN A 24 22.32 13.89 -3.00
CA GLN A 24 22.88 14.75 -1.95
C GLN A 24 21.99 14.84 -0.70
N LEU A 25 20.67 14.87 -0.90
CA LEU A 25 19.72 14.85 0.22
C LEU A 25 19.75 13.51 0.95
N VAL A 26 19.82 12.41 0.20
CA VAL A 26 19.92 11.05 0.70
C VAL A 26 21.20 10.88 1.52
N ASP A 27 22.35 11.28 0.99
CA ASP A 27 23.64 11.19 1.65
C ASP A 27 23.66 12.00 2.96
N ALA A 28 23.20 13.24 2.92
CA ALA A 28 23.12 14.10 4.11
C ALA A 28 22.21 13.52 5.19
N TYR A 29 21.07 12.92 4.80
CA TYR A 29 20.16 12.26 5.74
C TYR A 29 20.83 11.05 6.40
N LEU A 30 21.45 10.18 5.62
CA LEU A 30 22.10 8.97 6.13
C LEU A 30 23.32 9.29 6.99
N GLU A 31 24.14 10.28 6.59
CA GLU A 31 25.27 10.75 7.38
C GLU A 31 24.81 11.26 8.75
N TYR A 32 23.72 12.03 8.79
CA TYR A 32 23.12 12.49 10.05
C TYR A 32 22.66 11.34 10.94
N LEU A 33 22.04 10.30 10.37
CA LEU A 33 21.60 9.14 11.13
C LEU A 33 22.77 8.37 11.75
N LEU A 34 23.89 8.27 11.03
CA LEU A 34 25.09 7.57 11.49
C LEU A 34 25.87 8.38 12.54
N GLN A 35 25.84 9.71 12.47
CA GLN A 35 26.60 10.60 13.36
C GLN A 35 25.83 11.03 14.62
N SER A 36 24.52 10.84 14.67
CA SER A 36 23.68 11.39 15.75
C SER A 36 23.87 10.68 17.10
N THR A 37 24.93 11.07 17.81
CA THR A 37 25.01 11.04 19.27
C THR A 37 24.65 12.43 19.81
N GLY A 38 23.35 12.71 19.96
CA GLY A 38 22.84 13.74 20.88
C GLY A 38 23.35 15.18 20.78
N THR A 39 23.57 15.74 19.59
CA THR A 39 23.88 17.19 19.50
C THR A 39 22.61 18.02 19.71
N PRO A 40 22.56 18.92 20.72
CA PRO A 40 21.38 19.71 20.99
C PRO A 40 21.11 20.71 19.85
N ILE A 41 19.89 20.64 19.29
CA ILE A 41 19.43 21.54 18.24
C ILE A 41 19.30 22.96 18.81
N LYS A 42 19.87 23.95 18.12
CA LYS A 42 19.66 25.38 18.44
C LYS A 42 18.19 25.72 18.21
N SER A 43 17.55 26.35 19.19
CA SER A 43 16.10 26.63 19.36
C SER A 43 15.27 27.17 18.16
N LYS A 44 15.88 27.51 17.01
CA LYS A 44 15.18 28.04 15.82
C LYS A 44 15.47 27.29 14.51
N ALA A 45 16.26 26.23 14.53
CA ALA A 45 16.60 25.48 13.33
C ALA A 45 15.62 24.31 13.11
N VAL A 46 15.20 24.10 11.85
CA VAL A 46 14.47 22.87 11.46
C VAL A 46 15.46 21.71 11.48
N PRO A 47 15.13 20.57 12.12
CA PRO A 47 15.98 19.37 12.09
C PRO A 47 16.25 18.93 10.64
N LEU A 48 17.49 18.48 10.36
CA LEU A 48 17.86 18.02 9.02
C LEU A 48 16.94 16.90 8.50
N PRO A 49 16.58 15.85 9.29
CA PRO A 49 15.66 14.81 8.83
C PRO A 49 14.31 15.36 8.37
N LEU A 50 13.74 16.31 9.10
CA LEU A 50 12.49 16.97 8.74
C LEU A 50 12.62 17.81 7.46
N ALA A 51 13.69 18.58 7.34
CA ALA A 51 13.94 19.40 6.16
C ALA A 51 14.07 18.53 4.89
N VAL A 52 14.88 17.47 4.96
CA VAL A 52 15.06 16.52 3.86
C VAL A 52 13.75 15.79 3.54
N SER A 53 13.03 15.30 4.56
CA SER A 53 11.78 14.56 4.35
C SER A 53 10.70 15.41 3.68
N ARG A 54 10.60 16.70 4.01
CA ARG A 54 9.71 17.64 3.30
C ARG A 54 10.08 17.81 1.83
N VAL A 55 11.38 17.87 1.52
CA VAL A 55 11.86 17.94 0.13
C VAL A 55 11.52 16.66 -0.63
N LEU A 56 11.85 15.50 -0.06
CA LEU A 56 11.55 14.21 -0.67
C LEU A 56 10.05 14.01 -0.85
N TYR A 57 9.22 14.39 0.12
CA TYR A 57 7.76 14.35 -0.02
C TYR A 57 7.27 15.20 -1.19
N ILE A 58 7.74 16.45 -1.31
CA ILE A 58 7.33 17.32 -2.41
C ILE A 58 7.75 16.76 -3.77
N LEU A 59 8.96 16.20 -3.86
CA LEU A 59 9.41 15.52 -5.09
C LEU A 59 8.54 14.28 -5.39
N CYS A 60 8.16 13.50 -4.38
CA CYS A 60 7.23 12.37 -4.54
C CYS A 60 5.86 12.82 -5.04
N LYS A 61 5.36 13.96 -4.53
CA LYS A 61 4.07 14.56 -4.94
C LYS A 61 4.11 15.06 -6.39
N VAL A 62 5.20 15.71 -6.80
CA VAL A 62 5.31 16.30 -8.14
C VAL A 62 5.72 15.28 -9.19
N ARG A 63 6.84 14.59 -9.00
CA ARG A 63 7.38 13.67 -10.02
C ARG A 63 6.75 12.28 -9.98
N GLY A 64 6.37 11.83 -8.80
CA GLY A 64 5.86 10.50 -8.54
C GLY A 64 6.79 9.69 -7.64
N GLN A 65 6.18 9.10 -6.61
CA GLN A 65 6.85 8.32 -5.57
C GLN A 65 7.78 7.24 -6.12
N LYS A 66 7.36 6.47 -7.14
CA LYS A 66 8.17 5.37 -7.69
C LYS A 66 9.53 5.82 -8.22
N VAL A 67 9.57 7.01 -8.83
CA VAL A 67 10.81 7.58 -9.38
C VAL A 67 11.72 8.04 -8.26
N ILE A 68 11.19 8.78 -7.27
CA ILE A 68 11.99 9.28 -6.15
C ILE A 68 12.53 8.15 -5.28
N VAL A 69 11.73 7.10 -5.03
CA VAL A 69 12.18 5.91 -4.29
C VAL A 69 13.37 5.23 -4.99
N GLY A 70 13.46 5.29 -6.32
CA GLY A 70 14.59 4.75 -7.07
C GLY A 70 15.92 5.46 -6.82
N PHE A 71 15.93 6.64 -6.19
CA PHE A 71 17.13 7.35 -5.78
C PHE A 71 17.50 7.11 -4.31
N LEU A 72 16.65 6.45 -3.52
CA LEU A 72 16.95 6.16 -2.13
C LEU A 72 18.03 5.06 -2.06
N ASN A 73 18.90 5.15 -1.06
CA ASN A 73 19.91 4.11 -0.84
C ASN A 73 19.24 2.81 -0.38
N ASN A 74 19.66 1.68 -0.95
CA ASN A 74 19.11 0.34 -0.70
C ASN A 74 20.06 -0.60 0.06
N GLU A 75 21.17 -0.10 0.59
CA GLU A 75 22.15 -0.92 1.30
C GLU A 75 21.60 -1.38 2.66
N PRO A 76 21.66 -2.69 2.97
CA PRO A 76 21.08 -3.24 4.20
C PRO A 76 21.58 -2.61 5.50
N ARG A 77 22.81 -2.06 5.52
CA ARG A 77 23.39 -1.39 6.68
C ARG A 77 22.58 -0.19 7.19
N TYR A 78 21.71 0.38 6.35
CA TYR A 78 20.87 1.52 6.73
C TYR A 78 19.49 1.12 7.28
N LEU A 79 19.13 -0.16 7.27
CA LEU A 79 17.85 -0.65 7.80
C LEU A 79 17.69 -0.31 9.28
N GLU A 80 18.66 -0.72 10.11
CA GLU A 80 18.63 -0.49 11.55
C GLU A 80 18.69 1.00 11.91
N PRO A 81 19.62 1.83 11.35
CA PRO A 81 19.63 3.26 11.62
C PRO A 81 18.31 4.00 11.30
N ILE A 82 17.67 3.67 10.18
CA ILE A 82 16.40 4.30 9.78
C ILE A 82 15.28 3.85 10.72
N LEU A 83 15.22 2.56 11.06
CA LEU A 83 14.22 2.00 11.97
C LEU A 83 14.38 2.56 13.39
N ASP A 84 15.61 2.66 13.90
CA ASP A 84 15.94 3.27 15.20
C ASP A 84 15.51 4.73 15.26
N HIS A 85 15.79 5.50 14.19
CA HIS A 85 15.41 6.91 14.13
C HIS A 85 13.88 7.06 14.14
N PHE A 86 13.17 6.22 13.39
CA PHE A 86 11.72 6.21 13.37
C PHE A 86 11.13 5.96 14.76
N GLU A 87 11.58 4.90 15.44
CA GLU A 87 11.06 4.54 16.76
C GLU A 87 11.39 5.58 17.84
N LYS A 88 12.62 6.12 17.85
CA LYS A 88 13.00 7.22 18.76
C LYS A 88 12.10 8.44 18.55
N GLY A 89 11.78 8.75 17.29
CA GLY A 89 10.93 9.85 16.94
C GLY A 89 9.45 9.66 17.31
N LEU A 90 8.96 8.41 17.36
CA LEU A 90 7.62 8.10 17.91
C LEU A 90 7.57 8.33 19.43
N GLY A 91 8.60 7.90 20.16
CA GLY A 91 8.64 8.02 21.63
C GLY A 91 8.77 9.45 22.15
N GLY A 92 9.19 10.39 21.30
CA GLY A 92 9.31 11.82 21.65
C GLY A 92 8.22 12.73 21.06
N GLU A 93 7.24 12.20 20.32
CA GLU A 93 6.22 12.99 19.59
C GLU A 93 6.77 14.04 18.61
N PHE A 94 8.03 13.91 18.18
CA PHE A 94 8.70 14.93 17.36
C PHE A 94 8.54 14.72 15.85
N LEU A 95 8.18 13.51 15.40
CA LEU A 95 8.07 13.22 13.97
C LEU A 95 6.77 13.78 13.37
N VAL A 96 6.95 14.65 12.40
CA VAL A 96 5.87 15.13 11.55
C VAL A 96 5.54 14.06 10.49
N TRP A 97 4.34 14.12 9.93
CA TRP A 97 3.83 13.11 9.00
C TRP A 97 4.74 12.91 7.76
N GLU A 98 5.43 13.95 7.28
CA GLU A 98 6.36 13.85 6.15
C GLU A 98 7.57 12.96 6.46
N GLU A 99 8.12 13.07 7.68
CA GLU A 99 9.23 12.22 8.13
C GLU A 99 8.78 10.76 8.24
N LYS A 100 7.58 10.55 8.81
CA LYS A 100 7.00 9.21 8.91
C LYS A 100 6.78 8.61 7.53
N PHE A 101 6.20 9.37 6.61
CA PHE A 101 5.98 8.95 5.22
C PHE A 101 7.28 8.56 4.52
N VAL A 102 8.30 9.43 4.56
CA VAL A 102 9.58 9.17 3.88
C VAL A 102 10.29 7.95 4.48
N ALA A 103 10.33 7.84 5.81
CA ALA A 103 10.95 6.70 6.46
C ALA A 103 10.22 5.38 6.17
N LEU A 104 8.88 5.36 6.18
CA LEU A 104 8.09 4.18 5.78
C LEU A 104 8.38 3.77 4.33
N LEU A 105 8.48 4.73 3.40
CA LEU A 105 8.86 4.44 2.02
C LEU A 105 10.28 3.87 1.92
N TRP A 106 11.20 4.41 2.69
CA TRP A 106 12.60 3.99 2.67
C TRP A 106 12.77 2.58 3.25
N LEU A 107 12.13 2.30 4.39
CA LEU A 107 12.05 0.95 4.95
C LEU A 107 11.43 -0.02 3.94
N SER A 108 10.38 0.41 3.23
CA SER A 108 9.76 -0.37 2.16
C SER A 108 10.73 -0.68 1.02
N HIS A 109 11.58 0.28 0.66
CA HIS A 109 12.63 0.08 -0.34
C HIS A 109 13.71 -0.90 0.13
N LEU A 110 14.11 -0.82 1.40
CA LEU A 110 15.10 -1.72 2.00
C LEU A 110 14.60 -3.17 2.13
N MET A 111 13.29 -3.39 2.11
CA MET A 111 12.70 -4.73 1.98
C MET A 111 12.97 -5.39 0.63
N LEU A 112 13.67 -4.74 -0.31
CA LEU A 112 14.17 -5.37 -1.55
C LEU A 112 15.56 -6.00 -1.39
N ALA A 113 16.15 -5.95 -0.19
CA ALA A 113 17.45 -6.58 0.08
C ALA A 113 17.43 -8.08 -0.33
N PRO A 114 18.46 -8.56 -1.06
CA PRO A 114 18.48 -9.90 -1.64
C PRO A 114 18.87 -11.01 -0.64
N PHE A 115 18.88 -10.70 0.66
CA PHE A 115 19.26 -11.60 1.75
C PHE A 115 18.09 -11.75 2.73
N ASP A 116 18.04 -12.87 3.44
CA ASP A 116 17.03 -13.11 4.48
C ASP A 116 17.12 -12.04 5.57
N LEU A 117 15.98 -11.51 6.01
CA LEU A 117 15.93 -10.45 7.03
C LEU A 117 16.55 -10.89 8.35
N ALA A 118 16.52 -12.19 8.65
CA ALA A 118 17.22 -12.76 9.80
C ALA A 118 18.74 -12.47 9.78
N SER A 119 19.36 -12.40 8.61
CA SER A 119 20.81 -12.17 8.45
C SER A 119 21.25 -10.73 8.69
N ILE A 120 20.32 -9.78 8.54
CA ILE A 120 20.56 -8.33 8.72
C ILE A 120 19.80 -7.75 9.91
N SER A 121 19.12 -8.60 10.66
CA SER A 121 18.42 -8.22 11.88
C SER A 121 19.39 -8.08 13.03
N SER A 122 19.26 -6.99 13.78
CA SER A 122 19.76 -6.91 15.14
C SER A 122 18.96 -7.84 16.08
N GLY A 123 19.25 -7.76 17.37
CA GLY A 123 18.61 -8.58 18.42
C GLY A 123 17.09 -8.46 18.45
N GLN A 124 16.45 -9.38 19.18
CA GLN A 124 15.00 -9.36 19.35
C GLN A 124 14.56 -8.18 20.25
N PRO A 125 13.46 -7.50 19.92
CA PRO A 125 12.87 -6.49 20.81
C PRO A 125 12.30 -7.13 22.09
N ALA A 126 12.06 -6.31 23.11
CA ALA A 126 11.51 -6.78 24.39
C ALA A 126 10.09 -7.38 24.28
N ALA A 127 9.31 -6.92 23.31
CA ALA A 127 7.99 -7.44 23.01
C ALA A 127 7.88 -7.79 21.52
N THR A 128 7.29 -8.94 21.21
CA THR A 128 7.10 -9.41 19.83
C THR A 128 6.02 -8.60 19.11
N ALA A 129 5.98 -8.69 17.77
CA ALA A 129 4.90 -8.07 17.01
C ALA A 129 3.51 -8.58 17.42
N HIS A 130 3.41 -9.88 17.74
CA HIS A 130 2.18 -10.48 18.25
C HIS A 130 1.70 -9.77 19.52
N GLN A 131 2.60 -9.60 20.50
CA GLN A 131 2.27 -8.94 21.77
C GLN A 131 1.88 -7.47 21.60
N ARG A 132 2.50 -6.76 20.65
CA ARG A 132 2.25 -5.33 20.40
C ARG A 132 1.00 -5.05 19.58
N THR A 133 0.54 -5.99 18.76
CA THR A 133 -0.57 -5.78 17.80
C THR A 133 -1.80 -6.62 18.11
N GLY A 134 -1.67 -7.69 18.89
CA GLY A 134 -2.73 -8.69 19.09
C GLY A 134 -2.96 -9.60 17.88
N ILE A 135 -2.18 -9.47 16.81
CA ILE A 135 -2.31 -10.30 15.60
C ILE A 135 -1.59 -11.61 15.83
N THR A 136 -2.24 -12.75 15.59
CA THR A 136 -1.59 -14.08 15.62
C THR A 136 -0.54 -14.17 14.51
N LEU A 137 0.74 -14.10 14.89
CA LEU A 137 1.89 -14.09 13.99
C LEU A 137 2.83 -15.27 14.30
N PRO A 138 3.70 -15.67 13.36
CA PRO A 138 4.70 -16.71 13.60
C PRO A 138 5.66 -16.35 14.74
N ASP A 139 6.12 -17.34 15.51
CA ASP A 139 7.00 -17.12 16.67
C ASP A 139 8.45 -16.74 16.28
N ASN A 140 8.94 -17.23 15.14
CA ASN A 140 10.35 -17.11 14.72
C ASN A 140 10.61 -15.89 13.82
N LEU A 141 9.91 -14.77 14.04
CA LEU A 141 10.13 -13.56 13.25
C LEU A 141 11.47 -12.88 13.62
N PRO A 142 12.23 -12.38 12.64
CA PRO A 142 13.41 -11.56 12.91
C PRO A 142 13.09 -10.30 13.72
N GLY A 143 14.06 -9.79 14.47
CA GLY A 143 13.91 -8.58 15.30
C GLY A 143 13.40 -7.37 14.51
N VAL A 144 13.93 -7.14 13.29
CA VAL A 144 13.44 -6.04 12.41
C VAL A 144 11.96 -6.19 12.09
N VAL A 145 11.50 -7.43 11.89
CA VAL A 145 10.12 -7.73 11.51
C VAL A 145 9.20 -7.53 12.71
N ASN A 146 9.64 -7.98 13.88
CA ASN A 146 8.95 -7.74 15.15
C ASN A 146 8.79 -6.23 15.47
N ARG A 147 9.66 -5.37 14.94
CA ARG A 147 9.60 -3.91 15.08
C ARG A 147 8.78 -3.23 13.98
N ILE A 148 8.94 -3.66 12.72
CA ILE A 148 8.26 -3.07 11.55
C ILE A 148 6.75 -3.36 11.53
N ILE A 149 6.32 -4.56 11.91
CA ILE A 149 4.89 -4.92 11.85
C ILE A 149 4.04 -3.96 12.72
N PRO A 150 4.33 -3.76 14.03
CA PRO A 150 3.59 -2.80 14.84
C PRO A 150 3.56 -1.40 14.25
N ILE A 151 4.71 -0.92 13.73
CA ILE A 151 4.78 0.37 13.04
C ILE A 151 3.80 0.43 11.87
N CYS A 152 3.76 -0.59 11.02
CA CYS A 152 2.84 -0.61 9.88
C CYS A 152 1.38 -0.58 10.36
N ILE A 153 1.02 -1.47 11.29
CA ILE A 153 -0.35 -1.58 11.82
C ILE A 153 -0.81 -0.26 12.44
N ASP A 154 0.05 0.40 13.23
CA ASP A 154 -0.27 1.69 13.83
C ASP A 154 -0.48 2.82 12.81
N HIS A 155 0.18 2.74 11.65
CA HIS A 155 0.06 3.78 10.62
C HIS A 155 -1.01 3.47 9.57
N LEU A 156 -1.62 2.27 9.57
CA LEU A 156 -2.76 1.96 8.70
C LEU A 156 -4.00 2.83 9.01
N LYS A 157 -4.15 3.28 10.26
CA LYS A 157 -5.26 4.16 10.69
C LYS A 157 -5.02 5.65 10.43
N CYS A 158 -3.88 6.04 9.86
CA CYS A 158 -3.59 7.45 9.58
C CYS A 158 -4.46 7.99 8.43
N ALA A 159 -4.91 9.24 8.56
CA ALA A 159 -5.65 9.95 7.50
C ALA A 159 -4.74 10.53 6.39
N THR A 160 -3.43 10.47 6.61
CA THR A 160 -2.37 11.07 5.81
C THR A 160 -1.67 10.03 4.92
N ARG A 161 -0.63 10.44 4.18
CA ARG A 161 0.06 9.58 3.19
C ARG A 161 0.84 8.42 3.80
N GLU A 162 1.10 8.48 5.10
CA GLU A 162 1.74 7.42 5.88
C GLU A 162 0.99 6.11 5.76
N ARG A 163 -0.35 6.14 5.68
CA ARG A 163 -1.17 4.94 5.50
C ARG A 163 -0.78 4.17 4.25
N ASP A 164 -0.67 4.87 3.11
CA ASP A 164 -0.32 4.25 1.83
C ASP A 164 1.11 3.70 1.86
N ALA A 165 2.04 4.41 2.52
CA ALA A 165 3.42 3.98 2.69
C ALA A 165 3.55 2.75 3.62
N ALA A 166 2.82 2.74 4.74
CA ALA A 166 2.77 1.64 5.69
C ALA A 166 2.14 0.39 5.07
N ALA A 167 1.01 0.53 4.37
CA ALA A 167 0.41 -0.56 3.61
C ALA A 167 1.39 -1.12 2.57
N GLY A 168 2.10 -0.26 1.84
CA GLY A 168 3.11 -0.68 0.87
C GLY A 168 4.31 -1.39 1.49
N LEU A 169 4.77 -0.97 2.68
CA LEU A 169 5.78 -1.67 3.47
C LEU A 169 5.30 -3.03 3.93
N LEU A 170 4.08 -3.12 4.46
CA LEU A 170 3.49 -4.38 4.91
C LEU A 170 3.30 -5.38 3.77
N VAL A 171 2.84 -4.93 2.59
CA VAL A 171 2.75 -5.76 1.37
C VAL A 171 4.12 -6.28 0.94
N ARG A 172 5.13 -5.40 0.87
CA ARG A 172 6.47 -5.84 0.47
C ARG A 172 7.02 -6.86 1.45
N LEU A 173 6.88 -6.58 2.75
CA LEU A 173 7.34 -7.46 3.80
C LEU A 173 6.64 -8.84 3.75
N SER A 174 5.33 -8.88 3.53
CA SER A 174 4.57 -10.14 3.49
C SER A 174 4.90 -11.00 2.26
N LEU A 175 5.21 -10.39 1.12
CA LEU A 175 5.52 -11.11 -0.12
C LEU A 175 6.98 -11.56 -0.23
N ARG A 176 7.87 -11.07 0.65
CA ARG A 176 9.28 -11.49 0.65
C ARG A 176 9.41 -13.02 0.81
N PRO A 177 10.26 -13.70 0.03
CA PRO A 177 10.37 -15.16 0.05
C PRO A 177 10.69 -15.74 1.43
N ASP A 178 11.60 -15.13 2.18
CA ASP A 178 11.96 -15.55 3.54
C ASP A 178 10.80 -15.39 4.52
N MET A 179 10.00 -14.33 4.36
CA MET A 179 8.83 -14.06 5.20
C MET A 179 7.63 -14.95 4.86
N ARG A 180 7.44 -15.30 3.58
CA ARG A 180 6.44 -16.29 3.17
C ARG A 180 6.76 -17.67 3.73
N LYS A 181 8.03 -18.10 3.69
CA LYS A 181 8.48 -19.39 4.24
C LYS A 181 8.16 -19.55 5.73
N VAL A 182 8.18 -18.47 6.51
CA VAL A 182 7.83 -18.50 7.93
C VAL A 182 6.33 -18.31 8.20
N GLY A 183 5.50 -18.19 7.16
CA GLY A 183 4.04 -18.08 7.30
C GLY A 183 3.51 -16.65 7.54
N LEU A 184 4.33 -15.61 7.35
CA LEU A 184 3.91 -14.23 7.64
C LEU A 184 2.74 -13.78 6.75
N LEU A 185 2.77 -14.13 5.46
CA LEU A 185 1.72 -13.77 4.51
C LEU A 185 0.36 -14.31 4.95
N GLU A 186 0.29 -15.60 5.26
CA GLU A 186 -0.94 -16.27 5.68
C GLU A 186 -1.53 -15.63 6.94
N SER A 187 -0.70 -15.38 7.97
CA SER A 187 -1.13 -14.71 9.19
C SER A 187 -1.72 -13.32 8.94
N LEU A 188 -1.07 -12.51 8.08
CA LEU A 188 -1.54 -11.16 7.78
C LEU A 188 -2.81 -11.16 6.91
N VAL A 189 -2.95 -12.08 5.97
CA VAL A 189 -4.18 -12.22 5.19
C VAL A 189 -5.33 -12.64 6.11
N LYS A 190 -5.15 -13.67 6.94
CA LYS A 190 -6.16 -14.12 7.91
C LYS A 190 -6.61 -13.01 8.85
N TRP A 191 -5.66 -12.19 9.32
CA TRP A 191 -5.97 -11.01 10.12
C TRP A 191 -6.80 -9.96 9.35
N ALA A 192 -6.41 -9.64 8.13
CA ALA A 192 -7.13 -8.64 7.33
C ALA A 192 -8.55 -9.11 6.96
N LEU A 193 -8.73 -10.40 6.69
CA LEU A 193 -10.04 -10.99 6.44
C LEU A 193 -10.91 -10.99 7.71
N SER A 194 -10.36 -11.43 8.86
CA SER A 194 -11.11 -11.46 10.12
C SER A 194 -11.46 -10.06 10.63
N PHE A 195 -10.66 -9.04 10.30
CA PHE A 195 -11.00 -7.65 10.55
C PHE A 195 -12.35 -7.30 9.91
N PHE A 196 -12.53 -7.52 8.60
CA PHE A 196 -13.77 -7.16 7.90
C PHE A 196 -14.97 -8.03 8.30
N SER A 197 -14.76 -9.29 8.68
CA SER A 197 -15.84 -10.15 9.19
C SER A 197 -16.43 -9.64 10.52
N ASN A 198 -15.65 -8.93 11.33
CA ASN A 198 -16.05 -8.43 12.65
C ASN A 198 -16.29 -6.91 12.69
N THR A 199 -16.11 -6.22 11.56
CA THR A 199 -16.19 -4.76 11.50
C THR A 199 -17.63 -4.27 11.48
N THR A 200 -17.90 -3.25 12.30
CA THR A 200 -19.13 -2.44 12.28
C THR A 200 -18.77 -0.98 12.51
N GLU A 201 -19.67 -0.05 12.20
CA GLU A 201 -19.48 1.39 12.43
C GLU A 201 -19.21 1.73 13.91
N SER A 202 -19.74 0.92 14.83
CA SER A 202 -19.52 1.07 16.27
C SER A 202 -18.15 0.54 16.75
N VAL A 203 -17.50 -0.32 15.97
CA VAL A 203 -16.28 -1.05 16.38
C VAL A 203 -15.03 -0.50 15.70
N SER A 204 -15.14 0.10 14.52
CA SER A 204 -13.97 0.54 13.75
C SER A 204 -14.18 1.87 13.05
N ASP A 205 -13.11 2.64 12.99
CA ASP A 205 -13.06 3.90 12.25
C ASP A 205 -12.81 3.66 10.74
N ILE A 206 -13.29 4.59 9.91
CA ILE A 206 -13.13 4.55 8.45
C ILE A 206 -11.66 4.55 8.03
N HIS A 207 -10.77 5.29 8.70
CA HIS A 207 -9.36 5.34 8.34
C HIS A 207 -8.68 3.97 8.52
N THR A 208 -9.01 3.26 9.59
CA THR A 208 -8.56 1.88 9.84
C THR A 208 -9.06 0.95 8.74
N CYS A 209 -10.34 1.01 8.39
CA CYS A 209 -10.93 0.21 7.30
C CYS A 209 -10.21 0.46 5.97
N LEU A 210 -9.99 1.73 5.62
CA LEU A 210 -9.27 2.11 4.41
C LEU A 210 -7.81 1.64 4.44
N GLY A 211 -7.16 1.63 5.60
CA GLY A 211 -5.80 1.10 5.78
C GLY A 211 -5.71 -0.38 5.47
N VAL A 212 -6.56 -1.19 6.12
CA VAL A 212 -6.60 -2.65 5.89
C VAL A 212 -6.98 -2.96 4.44
N LEU A 213 -7.93 -2.24 3.86
CA LEU A 213 -8.32 -2.41 2.45
C LEU A 213 -7.20 -1.99 1.49
N THR A 214 -6.42 -0.95 1.83
CA THR A 214 -5.23 -0.54 1.06
C THR A 214 -4.16 -1.62 1.08
N PHE A 215 -3.96 -2.28 2.22
CA PHE A 215 -3.07 -3.44 2.34
C PHE A 215 -3.55 -4.61 1.45
N LEU A 216 -4.81 -5.04 1.57
CA LEU A 216 -5.36 -6.13 0.74
C LEU A 216 -5.28 -5.81 -0.76
N SER A 217 -5.71 -4.60 -1.16
CA SER A 217 -5.66 -4.16 -2.56
C SER A 217 -4.22 -4.09 -3.08
N GLY A 218 -3.26 -3.67 -2.25
CA GLY A 218 -1.85 -3.66 -2.56
C GLY A 218 -1.27 -5.06 -2.71
N LEU A 219 -1.71 -6.01 -1.88
CA LEU A 219 -1.28 -7.40 -1.89
C LEU A 219 -1.67 -8.10 -3.20
N VAL A 220 -2.96 -8.05 -3.56
CA VAL A 220 -3.46 -8.66 -4.81
C VAL A 220 -2.81 -8.01 -6.05
N ALA A 221 -2.54 -6.71 -5.99
CA ALA A 221 -1.88 -5.99 -7.09
C ALA A 221 -0.38 -6.29 -7.25
N SER A 222 0.27 -6.84 -6.22
CA SER A 222 1.73 -7.03 -6.19
C SER A 222 2.15 -8.49 -6.23
N ALA A 223 1.34 -9.40 -5.68
CA ALA A 223 1.62 -10.82 -5.63
C ALA A 223 1.47 -11.46 -7.02
N ASN A 224 2.21 -12.53 -7.27
CA ASN A 224 1.95 -13.45 -8.39
C ASN A 224 0.99 -14.58 -7.98
N LYS A 225 0.62 -15.43 -8.95
CA LYS A 225 -0.28 -16.57 -8.74
C LYS A 225 0.24 -17.53 -7.66
N ASP A 226 1.51 -17.89 -7.72
CA ASP A 226 2.14 -18.85 -6.78
C ASP A 226 2.21 -18.31 -5.34
N GLU A 227 2.07 -17.00 -5.18
CA GLU A 227 2.10 -16.31 -3.89
C GLU A 227 0.75 -16.21 -3.22
N LEU A 228 -0.31 -15.92 -3.98
CA LEU A 228 -1.60 -15.50 -3.43
C LEU A 228 -2.79 -16.31 -3.90
N GLY A 229 -2.61 -17.28 -4.80
CA GLY A 229 -3.69 -18.05 -5.43
C GLY A 229 -4.73 -18.57 -4.44
N ASP A 230 -4.29 -19.22 -3.37
CA ASP A 230 -5.16 -19.82 -2.34
C ASP A 230 -5.99 -18.80 -1.55
N PHE A 231 -5.62 -17.52 -1.58
CA PHE A 231 -6.29 -16.44 -0.84
C PHE A 231 -7.20 -15.58 -1.73
N LEU A 232 -7.15 -15.72 -3.06
CA LEU A 232 -7.88 -14.84 -3.98
C LEU A 232 -9.39 -14.87 -3.75
N MET A 233 -9.97 -16.06 -3.59
CA MET A 233 -11.40 -16.21 -3.38
C MET A 233 -11.86 -15.65 -2.02
N ASP A 234 -11.06 -15.80 -0.98
CA ASP A 234 -11.39 -15.23 0.33
C ASP A 234 -11.29 -13.70 0.33
N ILE A 235 -10.29 -13.14 -0.36
CA ILE A 235 -10.17 -11.69 -0.55
C ILE A 235 -11.31 -11.15 -1.41
N TYR A 236 -11.74 -11.90 -2.44
CA TYR A 236 -12.93 -11.59 -3.24
C TYR A 236 -14.17 -11.50 -2.34
N LYS A 237 -14.47 -12.56 -1.59
CA LYS A 237 -15.61 -12.64 -0.66
C LYS A 237 -15.59 -11.52 0.38
N ALA A 238 -14.41 -11.15 0.90
CA ALA A 238 -14.29 -10.03 1.84
C ALA A 238 -14.63 -8.69 1.18
N CYS A 239 -14.20 -8.46 -0.07
CA CYS A 239 -14.56 -7.25 -0.82
C CYS A 239 -16.04 -7.23 -1.20
N ASP A 240 -16.59 -8.36 -1.61
CA ASP A 240 -18.01 -8.52 -1.90
C ASP A 240 -18.87 -8.25 -0.65
N PHE A 241 -18.46 -8.78 0.50
CA PHE A 241 -19.08 -8.48 1.80
C PHE A 241 -19.07 -6.98 2.10
N ILE A 242 -17.97 -6.27 1.82
CA ILE A 242 -17.90 -4.81 1.98
C ILE A 242 -18.92 -4.10 1.08
N VAL A 243 -19.13 -4.56 -0.14
CA VAL A 243 -20.03 -3.94 -1.12
C VAL A 243 -21.50 -4.21 -0.80
N ASN A 244 -21.83 -5.43 -0.39
CA ASN A 244 -23.23 -5.87 -0.31
C ASN A 244 -23.86 -5.74 1.08
N GLN A 245 -23.06 -5.66 2.14
CA GLN A 245 -23.60 -5.72 3.50
C GLN A 245 -23.99 -4.34 4.06
N GLY A 246 -25.08 -4.31 4.83
CA GLY A 246 -25.61 -3.07 5.42
C GLY A 246 -24.81 -2.55 6.62
N ASN A 247 -24.13 -3.42 7.38
CA ASN A 247 -23.32 -3.02 8.54
C ASN A 247 -22.03 -2.25 8.18
N LEU A 248 -21.68 -2.19 6.89
CA LEU A 248 -20.50 -1.51 6.36
C LEU A 248 -20.85 -0.29 5.48
N GLU A 249 -22.05 0.30 5.66
CA GLU A 249 -22.50 1.47 4.91
C GLU A 249 -21.52 2.66 4.98
N PHE A 250 -20.93 2.90 6.15
CA PHE A 250 -19.90 3.93 6.34
C PHE A 250 -18.63 3.69 5.50
N VAL A 251 -18.32 2.42 5.17
CA VAL A 251 -17.21 2.08 4.27
C VAL A 251 -17.65 2.24 2.81
N LYS A 252 -18.84 1.75 2.45
CA LYS A 252 -19.39 1.84 1.08
C LYS A 252 -19.58 3.28 0.61
N SER A 253 -19.99 4.17 1.50
CA SER A 253 -20.13 5.60 1.20
C SER A 253 -18.78 6.28 0.89
N SER A 254 -17.65 5.67 1.25
CA SER A 254 -16.32 6.21 0.93
C SER A 254 -15.91 5.92 -0.51
N ALA A 255 -15.75 6.98 -1.31
CA ALA A 255 -15.19 6.90 -2.67
C ALA A 255 -13.82 6.22 -2.71
N VAL A 256 -13.01 6.39 -1.65
CA VAL A 256 -11.69 5.75 -1.53
C VAL A 256 -11.85 4.23 -1.37
N ALA A 257 -12.79 3.78 -0.55
CA ALA A 257 -13.05 2.35 -0.36
C ALA A 257 -13.56 1.70 -1.65
N ARG A 258 -14.58 2.29 -2.30
CA ARG A 258 -15.12 1.79 -3.58
C ARG A 258 -14.03 1.67 -4.65
N LYS A 259 -13.17 2.70 -4.77
CA LYS A 259 -12.02 2.66 -5.67
C LYS A 259 -11.03 1.54 -5.33
N LEU A 260 -10.78 1.26 -4.05
CA LEU A 260 -9.90 0.17 -3.64
C LEU A 260 -10.52 -1.20 -3.95
N VAL A 261 -11.83 -1.38 -3.71
CA VAL A 261 -12.57 -2.61 -4.06
C VAL A 261 -12.51 -2.88 -5.56
N ILE A 262 -12.85 -1.89 -6.40
CA ILE A 262 -12.74 -1.98 -7.88
C ILE A 262 -11.33 -2.41 -8.29
N LYS A 263 -10.32 -1.78 -7.68
CA LYS A 263 -8.93 -2.12 -7.97
C LYS A 263 -8.62 -3.56 -7.55
N THR A 264 -9.10 -4.01 -6.40
CA THR A 264 -8.91 -5.39 -5.92
C THR A 264 -9.57 -6.38 -6.87
N PHE A 265 -10.87 -6.23 -7.18
CA PHE A 265 -11.61 -7.07 -8.13
C PHE A 265 -10.92 -7.18 -9.48
N ARG A 266 -10.48 -6.05 -10.06
CA ARG A 266 -9.72 -6.07 -11.32
C ARG A 266 -8.49 -6.98 -11.27
N HIS A 267 -7.71 -6.92 -10.18
CA HIS A 267 -6.51 -7.75 -10.08
C HIS A 267 -6.87 -9.23 -9.81
N ILE A 268 -7.91 -9.51 -9.03
CA ILE A 268 -8.41 -10.88 -8.81
C ILE A 268 -8.81 -11.51 -10.15
N VAL A 269 -9.67 -10.83 -10.91
CA VAL A 269 -10.07 -11.29 -12.26
C VAL A 269 -8.86 -11.45 -13.17
N THR A 270 -7.92 -10.51 -13.12
CA THR A 270 -6.67 -10.62 -13.89
C THR A 270 -5.87 -11.87 -13.54
N HIS A 271 -5.79 -12.25 -12.27
CA HIS A 271 -5.12 -13.49 -11.84
C HIS A 271 -5.85 -14.73 -12.34
N TYR A 272 -7.19 -14.73 -12.28
CA TYR A 272 -7.98 -15.84 -12.78
C TYR A 272 -7.89 -16.02 -14.30
N LEU A 273 -7.92 -14.92 -15.07
CA LEU A 273 -7.73 -14.95 -16.53
C LEU A 273 -6.34 -15.41 -16.95
N GLN A 274 -5.36 -15.39 -16.04
CA GLN A 274 -4.01 -15.93 -16.26
C GLN A 274 -3.88 -17.39 -15.82
N SER A 275 -4.96 -18.02 -15.32
CA SER A 275 -4.94 -19.37 -14.76
C SER A 275 -5.78 -20.34 -15.58
N ASP A 276 -5.25 -21.55 -15.81
CA ASP A 276 -5.94 -22.63 -16.54
C ASP A 276 -7.06 -23.32 -15.74
N SER A 277 -7.64 -22.67 -14.72
CA SER A 277 -8.63 -23.25 -13.80
C SER A 277 -10.01 -22.59 -13.98
N PRO A 278 -10.91 -23.18 -14.80
CA PRO A 278 -12.04 -22.45 -15.38
C PRO A 278 -13.28 -22.29 -14.46
N GLU A 279 -13.59 -23.24 -13.56
CA GLU A 279 -14.95 -23.30 -12.99
C GLU A 279 -15.26 -22.18 -11.98
N ASP A 280 -14.40 -21.93 -10.99
CA ASP A 280 -14.60 -20.80 -10.04
C ASP A 280 -14.29 -19.43 -10.67
N SER A 281 -13.59 -19.41 -11.81
CA SER A 281 -13.14 -18.19 -12.47
C SER A 281 -14.24 -17.48 -13.25
N SER A 282 -15.18 -18.21 -13.86
CA SER A 282 -16.22 -17.63 -14.72
C SER A 282 -17.25 -16.86 -13.91
N ALA A 283 -17.73 -17.43 -12.80
CA ALA A 283 -18.72 -16.77 -11.95
C ALA A 283 -18.18 -15.45 -11.36
N VAL A 284 -16.95 -15.48 -10.81
CA VAL A 284 -16.31 -14.27 -10.27
C VAL A 284 -16.06 -13.23 -11.37
N LEU A 285 -15.70 -13.67 -12.58
CA LEU A 285 -15.50 -12.78 -13.72
C LEU A 285 -16.80 -12.05 -14.08
N GLU A 286 -17.89 -12.79 -14.26
CA GLU A 286 -19.22 -12.25 -14.60
C GLU A 286 -19.72 -11.28 -13.52
N GLU A 287 -19.71 -11.69 -12.25
CA GLU A 287 -20.12 -10.87 -11.11
C GLU A 287 -19.32 -9.56 -11.03
N VAL A 288 -18.00 -9.63 -11.27
CA VAL A 288 -17.15 -8.43 -11.29
C VAL A 288 -17.45 -7.54 -12.49
N ILE A 289 -17.67 -8.08 -13.69
CA ILE A 289 -18.02 -7.29 -14.87
C ILE A 289 -19.33 -6.54 -14.63
N ASP A 290 -20.36 -7.22 -14.14
CA ASP A 290 -21.67 -6.63 -13.82
C ASP A 290 -21.54 -5.51 -12.78
N PHE A 291 -20.81 -5.78 -11.70
CA PHE A 291 -20.52 -4.78 -10.68
C PHE A 291 -19.82 -3.55 -11.28
N LEU A 292 -18.82 -3.76 -12.14
CA LEU A 292 -18.07 -2.67 -12.75
C LEU A 292 -18.92 -1.85 -13.73
N LEU A 293 -19.77 -2.48 -14.54
CA LEU A 293 -20.70 -1.81 -15.46
C LEU A 293 -21.63 -0.87 -14.70
N GLN A 294 -22.24 -1.33 -13.61
CA GLN A 294 -23.06 -0.49 -12.73
C GLN A 294 -22.25 0.66 -12.10
N THR A 295 -20.99 0.37 -11.72
CA THR A 295 -20.12 1.35 -11.06
C THR A 295 -19.58 2.44 -12.01
N VAL A 296 -19.72 2.28 -13.33
CA VAL A 296 -19.42 3.38 -14.28
C VAL A 296 -20.37 4.56 -14.05
N GLY A 297 -21.57 4.34 -13.52
CA GLY A 297 -22.53 5.38 -13.14
C GLY A 297 -22.34 5.99 -11.73
N ASP A 298 -21.26 5.65 -11.01
CA ASP A 298 -21.03 6.13 -9.64
C ASP A 298 -20.98 7.67 -9.54
N GLY A 299 -21.46 8.27 -8.44
CA GLY A 299 -21.46 9.73 -8.26
C GLY A 299 -20.06 10.37 -8.21
N ASP A 300 -19.03 9.63 -7.79
CA ASP A 300 -17.67 10.12 -7.62
C ASP A 300 -16.80 9.87 -8.87
N SER A 301 -16.30 10.94 -9.50
CA SER A 301 -15.46 10.84 -10.71
C SER A 301 -14.23 9.90 -10.56
N PRO A 302 -13.51 9.87 -9.42
CA PRO A 302 -12.40 8.93 -9.24
C PRO A 302 -12.83 7.44 -9.21
N VAL A 303 -14.07 7.16 -8.82
CA VAL A 303 -14.64 5.81 -8.78
C VAL A 303 -15.04 5.38 -10.19
N ARG A 304 -15.77 6.23 -10.92
CA ARG A 304 -16.09 6.00 -12.35
C ARG A 304 -14.83 5.72 -13.17
N TYR A 305 -13.81 6.56 -13.04
CA TYR A 305 -12.54 6.37 -13.76
C TYR A 305 -11.85 5.05 -13.39
N ALA A 306 -11.93 4.63 -12.13
CA ALA A 306 -11.38 3.34 -11.71
C ALA A 306 -12.15 2.17 -12.31
N ALA A 307 -13.48 2.24 -12.36
CA ALA A 307 -14.36 1.23 -12.96
C ALA A 307 -14.12 1.11 -14.47
N SER A 308 -14.14 2.22 -15.22
CA SER A 308 -13.87 2.23 -16.66
C SER A 308 -12.48 1.67 -16.98
N LYS A 309 -11.47 2.02 -16.18
CA LYS A 309 -10.12 1.45 -16.32
C LYS A 309 -10.10 -0.04 -16.01
N ALA A 310 -10.89 -0.51 -15.04
CA ALA A 310 -10.96 -1.91 -14.70
C ALA A 310 -11.59 -2.73 -15.83
N LEU A 311 -12.75 -2.29 -16.35
CA LEU A 311 -13.39 -2.88 -17.52
C LEU A 311 -12.43 -2.95 -18.70
N SER A 312 -11.82 -1.82 -19.07
CA SER A 312 -10.86 -1.78 -20.18
C SER A 312 -9.72 -2.80 -20.03
N VAL A 313 -9.14 -2.93 -18.83
CA VAL A 313 -8.05 -3.89 -18.59
C VAL A 313 -8.55 -5.34 -18.66
N ILE A 314 -9.76 -5.62 -18.15
CA ILE A 314 -10.37 -6.96 -18.18
C ILE A 314 -10.71 -7.34 -19.62
N THR A 315 -11.45 -6.49 -20.35
CA THR A 315 -11.85 -6.71 -21.75
C THR A 315 -10.66 -7.02 -22.65
N MET A 316 -9.54 -6.31 -22.47
CA MET A 316 -8.30 -6.54 -23.25
C MET A 316 -7.63 -7.90 -22.97
N LYS A 317 -8.07 -8.64 -21.94
CA LYS A 317 -7.56 -9.95 -21.54
C LYS A 317 -8.56 -11.08 -21.77
N LEU A 318 -9.78 -10.78 -22.18
CA LEU A 318 -10.80 -11.77 -22.50
C LEU A 318 -10.57 -12.34 -23.90
N GLU A 319 -11.20 -13.50 -24.16
CA GLU A 319 -11.36 -14.00 -25.52
C GLU A 319 -12.17 -13.01 -26.36
N PRO A 320 -11.93 -12.92 -27.68
CA PRO A 320 -12.55 -11.91 -28.54
C PRO A 320 -14.07 -11.85 -28.47
N GLU A 321 -14.74 -13.00 -28.38
CA GLU A 321 -16.20 -13.10 -28.29
C GLU A 321 -16.73 -12.45 -27.00
N LEU A 322 -16.23 -12.88 -25.84
CA LEU A 322 -16.60 -12.31 -24.54
C LEU A 322 -16.21 -10.83 -24.43
N GLY A 323 -15.07 -10.45 -25.03
CA GLY A 323 -14.65 -9.06 -25.11
C GLY A 323 -15.65 -8.18 -25.89
N ALA A 324 -16.23 -8.71 -26.98
CA ALA A 324 -17.24 -8.01 -27.76
C ALA A 324 -18.54 -7.81 -26.96
N GLU A 325 -18.99 -8.83 -26.22
CA GLU A 325 -20.17 -8.73 -25.34
C GLU A 325 -20.01 -7.65 -24.28
N VAL A 326 -18.83 -7.55 -23.64
CA VAL A 326 -18.55 -6.49 -22.66
C VAL A 326 -18.56 -5.10 -23.31
N ILE A 327 -18.04 -4.97 -24.54
CA ILE A 327 -18.08 -3.68 -25.27
C ILE A 327 -19.52 -3.28 -25.59
N GLU A 328 -20.35 -4.21 -26.03
CA GLU A 328 -21.77 -3.97 -26.29
C GLU A 328 -22.50 -3.52 -25.02
N ALA A 329 -22.23 -4.17 -23.88
CA ALA A 329 -22.79 -3.78 -22.58
C ALA A 329 -22.37 -2.35 -22.18
N ILE A 330 -21.09 -1.99 -22.35
CA ILE A 330 -20.60 -0.63 -22.08
C ILE A 330 -21.30 0.40 -22.97
N LEU A 331 -21.48 0.12 -24.27
CA LEU A 331 -22.20 1.00 -25.20
C LEU A 331 -23.68 1.13 -24.83
N GLY A 332 -24.29 0.05 -24.34
CA GLY A 332 -25.64 0.06 -23.77
C GLY A 332 -25.78 1.06 -22.64
N CYS A 333 -24.91 0.98 -21.63
CA CYS A 333 -24.93 1.91 -20.48
C CYS A 333 -24.76 3.38 -20.91
N LEU A 334 -23.90 3.67 -21.89
CA LEU A 334 -23.69 5.04 -22.39
C LEU A 334 -24.93 5.62 -23.08
N ASN A 335 -25.75 4.78 -23.73
CA ASN A 335 -26.95 5.21 -24.42
C ASN A 335 -28.12 5.48 -23.46
N GLU A 336 -28.17 4.80 -22.32
CA GLU A 336 -29.20 5.01 -21.29
C GLU A 336 -29.02 6.34 -20.54
N ASP A 337 -27.78 6.76 -20.29
CA ASP A 337 -27.47 8.04 -19.62
C ASP A 337 -27.64 9.28 -20.52
N ALA A 338 -27.79 9.09 -21.84
CA ALA A 338 -27.92 10.18 -22.83
C ALA A 338 -29.38 10.52 -23.18
N ALA A 339 -30.36 9.82 -22.61
CA ALA A 339 -31.80 9.98 -22.85
C ALA A 339 -32.52 10.68 -21.69
#